data_AF-A0AAE1DJ80-F1
#
_entry.id   AF-A0AAE1DJ80-F1
#
_cell.length_a   1.000
_cell.length_b   1.000
_cell.length_c   1.000
_cell.angle_alpha   90.00
_cell.angle_beta   90.00
_cell.angle_gamma   90.00
#
_symmetry.space_group_name_H-M   'P 1'
#
loop_
_entity.id
_entity.type
_entity.pdbx_description
1 polymer ?
#
loop_
_entity_poly.entity_id
_entity_poly.type
_entity_poly.pdbx_seq_one_letter_code
_entity_poly.pdbx_strand_id
1 'polypeptide(L)'
;MADETVVSFIMLPAILFLALAALFLLSNTMEWAMTYCEQYKCGMITSILLDVLYSLLQILAVPVSVLMVISSVLLLSVLAVIQTIVWAFLVLLTNPIGIFALAVVCVLTMQNY
;
A
#
# COMPACT_ATOMS: atom_id res chain seq x y z
N MET A 1 -2.34 -2.78 -22.89
CA MET A 1 -1.21 -3.02 -21.98
C MET A 1 -1.15 -2.02 -20.81
N ALA A 2 -1.69 -0.80 -20.92
CA ALA A 2 -1.75 0.14 -19.80
C ALA A 2 -2.85 -0.18 -18.77
N ASP A 3 -4.03 -0.66 -19.22
CA ASP A 3 -5.19 -0.85 -18.33
C ASP A 3 -5.01 -1.95 -17.27
N GLU A 4 -4.26 -3.00 -17.58
CA GLU A 4 -3.99 -4.10 -16.63
C GLU A 4 -3.12 -3.63 -15.44
N THR A 5 -2.23 -2.67 -15.69
CA THR A 5 -1.34 -2.14 -14.65
C THR A 5 -2.07 -1.27 -13.64
N VAL A 6 -3.11 -0.53 -14.06
CA VAL A 6 -3.91 0.34 -13.19
C VAL A 6 -4.82 -0.48 -12.29
N VAL A 7 -5.46 -1.52 -12.85
CA VAL A 7 -6.28 -2.47 -12.05
C VAL A 7 -5.40 -3.19 -11.03
N SER A 8 -4.19 -3.60 -11.42
CA SER A 8 -3.23 -4.20 -10.49
C SER A 8 -2.80 -3.22 -9.40
N PHE A 9 -2.58 -1.94 -9.72
CA PHE A 9 -2.14 -0.92 -8.77
C PHE A 9 -3.15 -0.64 -7.65
N ILE A 10 -4.46 -0.76 -7.94
CA ILE A 10 -5.54 -0.49 -6.98
C ILE A 10 -5.96 -1.78 -6.26
N MET A 11 -6.04 -2.91 -6.98
CA MET A 11 -6.52 -4.17 -6.43
C MET A 11 -5.49 -4.83 -5.51
N LEU A 12 -4.19 -4.72 -5.82
CA LEU A 12 -3.14 -5.40 -5.06
C LEU A 12 -3.01 -4.88 -3.61
N PRO A 13 -3.03 -3.56 -3.33
CA PRO A 13 -3.11 -3.03 -1.97
C PRO A 13 -4.40 -3.46 -1.26
N ALA A 14 -5.55 -3.44 -1.95
CA ALA A 14 -6.82 -3.82 -1.35
C ALA A 14 -6.83 -5.30 -0.92
N ILE A 15 -6.29 -6.20 -1.75
CA ILE A 15 -6.15 -7.63 -1.45
C ILE A 15 -5.20 -7.84 -0.26
N LEU A 16 -4.08 -7.12 -0.21
CA LEU A 16 -3.13 -7.20 0.91
C LEU A 16 -3.76 -6.72 2.23
N PHE A 17 -4.54 -5.63 2.20
CA PHE A 17 -5.30 -5.16 3.36
C PHE A 17 -6.35 -6.19 3.81
N LEU A 18 -7.09 -6.77 2.87
CA LEU A 18 -8.11 -7.77 3.18
C LEU A 18 -7.49 -9.03 3.81
N ALA A 19 -6.34 -9.47 3.28
CA ALA A 19 -5.59 -10.60 3.82
C ALA A 19 -5.10 -10.34 5.26
N LEU A 20 -4.61 -9.13 5.54
CA LEU A 20 -4.15 -8.76 6.88
C LEU A 20 -5.30 -8.65 7.89
N ALA A 21 -6.44 -8.10 7.47
CA ALA A 21 -7.65 -8.07 8.29
C ALA A 21 -8.17 -9.49 8.58
N ALA A 22 -8.16 -10.37 7.56
CA ALA A 22 -8.53 -11.77 7.73
C ALA A 22 -7.58 -12.50 8.69
N LEU A 23 -6.26 -12.27 8.58
CA LEU A 23 -5.26 -12.82 9.49
C LEU A 23 -5.50 -12.40 10.95
N PHE A 24 -5.79 -11.13 11.18
CA PHE A 24 -6.06 -10.60 12.52
C PHE A 24 -7.36 -11.14 13.12
N LEU A 25 -8.41 -11.26 12.28
CA LEU A 25 -9.65 -11.92 12.69
C LEU A 25 -9.41 -13.39 13.03
N LEU A 26 -8.65 -14.10 12.19
CA LEU A 26 -8.33 -15.51 12.43
C LEU A 26 -7.54 -15.68 13.72
N SER A 27 -6.55 -14.83 13.99
CA SER A 27 -5.75 -14.92 15.22
C SER A 27 -6.60 -14.73 16.47
N ASN A 28 -7.50 -13.76 16.45
CA ASN A 28 -8.39 -13.49 17.57
C ASN A 28 -9.39 -14.66 17.78
N THR A 29 -9.93 -15.23 16.69
CA THR A 29 -10.81 -16.41 16.81
C THR A 29 -10.07 -17.64 17.34
N MET A 30 -8.80 -17.83 16.97
CA MET A 30 -7.99 -18.95 17.45
C MET A 30 -7.61 -18.82 18.92
N GLU A 31 -7.35 -17.60 19.39
CA GLU A 31 -7.09 -17.29 20.80
C GLU A 31 -8.32 -17.58 21.68
N TRP A 32 -9.50 -17.19 21.18
CA TRP A 32 -10.77 -17.54 21.82
C TRP A 32 -10.99 -19.06 21.84
N ALA A 33 -10.72 -19.74 20.72
CA ALA A 33 -10.86 -21.20 20.63
C ALA A 33 -9.91 -21.94 21.58
N MET A 34 -8.66 -21.47 21.76
CA MET A 34 -7.72 -22.03 22.75
C MET A 34 -8.23 -21.86 24.18
N THR A 35 -8.72 -20.67 24.52
CA THR A 35 -9.28 -20.39 25.85
C THR A 35 -10.48 -21.30 26.16
N TYR A 36 -11.36 -21.51 25.17
CA TYR A 36 -12.46 -22.48 25.29
C TYR A 36 -11.94 -23.92 25.44
N CYS A 37 -10.92 -24.31 24.68
CA CYS A 37 -10.34 -25.65 24.74
C CYS A 37 -9.78 -25.98 26.13
N GLU A 38 -9.12 -25.01 26.77
CA GLU A 38 -8.63 -25.11 28.15
C GLU A 38 -9.77 -25.25 29.16
N GLN A 39 -10.85 -24.47 29.00
CA GLN A 39 -12.00 -24.49 29.91
C GLN A 39 -12.81 -25.79 29.83
N TYR A 40 -12.98 -26.36 28.64
CA TYR A 40 -13.82 -27.54 28.40
C TYR A 40 -13.05 -28.87 28.36
N LYS A 41 -11.75 -28.88 28.70
CA LYS A 41 -10.86 -30.07 28.63
C LYS A 41 -10.96 -30.76 27.26
N CYS A 42 -10.59 -30.01 26.23
CA CYS A 42 -10.38 -30.56 24.90
C CYS A 42 -9.51 -31.84 24.91
N GLY A 43 -9.73 -32.72 23.94
CA GLY A 43 -8.83 -33.84 23.69
C GLY A 43 -7.40 -33.36 23.42
N MET A 44 -6.41 -34.15 23.84
CA MET A 44 -4.99 -33.81 23.66
C MET A 44 -4.65 -33.48 22.19
N ILE A 45 -5.21 -34.25 21.25
CA ILE A 45 -5.04 -34.05 19.80
C ILE A 45 -5.56 -32.68 19.34
N THR A 46 -6.73 -32.25 19.82
CA THR A 46 -7.32 -30.98 19.41
C THR A 46 -6.54 -29.79 19.97
N SER A 47 -5.99 -29.90 21.18
CA SER A 47 -5.15 -28.83 21.74
C SER A 47 -3.85 -28.63 20.95
N ILE A 48 -3.18 -29.73 20.59
CA ILE A 48 -1.92 -29.70 19.82
C ILE A 48 -2.17 -29.12 18.42
N LEU A 49 -3.27 -29.50 17.77
CA LEU A 49 -3.61 -28.97 16.44
C LEU A 49 -3.88 -27.46 16.49
N LEU A 50 -4.59 -26.98 17.53
CA LEU A 50 -4.89 -25.56 17.71
C LEU A 50 -3.62 -24.73 17.93
N ASP A 51 -2.70 -25.25 18.74
CA ASP A 51 -1.44 -24.59 19.08
C ASP A 51 -0.50 -24.48 17.86
N VAL A 52 -0.41 -25.56 17.07
CA VAL A 52 0.33 -25.56 15.79
C VAL A 52 -0.27 -24.58 14.80
N LEU A 53 -1.60 -24.55 14.68
CA LEU A 53 -2.28 -23.65 13.74
C LEU A 53 -2.12 -22.18 14.15
N TYR A 54 -2.18 -21.87 15.44
CA TYR A 54 -1.92 -20.54 15.96
C TYR A 54 -0.48 -20.09 15.73
N SER A 55 0.49 -20.97 15.98
CA SER A 55 1.91 -20.71 15.74
C SER A 55 2.20 -20.42 14.25
N LEU A 56 1.63 -21.22 13.35
CA LEU A 56 1.71 -20.98 11.90
C LEU A 56 1.15 -19.62 11.51
N LEU A 57 0.03 -19.23 12.11
CA LEU A 57 -0.64 -17.98 11.83
C LEU A 57 0.22 -16.77 12.26
N GLN A 58 0.86 -16.83 13.42
CA GLN A 58 1.77 -15.77 13.89
C GLN A 58 2.99 -15.62 12.98
N ILE A 59 3.58 -16.74 12.54
CA ILE A 59 4.72 -16.71 11.60
C ILE A 59 4.31 -16.06 10.28
N LEU A 60 3.08 -16.32 9.80
CA LEU A 60 2.57 -15.76 8.54
C LEU A 60 2.17 -14.28 8.66
N ALA A 61 1.78 -13.82 9.86
CA ALA A 61 1.39 -12.42 10.08
C ALA A 61 2.54 -11.44 9.82
N VAL A 62 3.78 -11.80 10.19
CA VAL A 62 4.97 -10.96 9.99
C VAL A 62 5.24 -10.64 8.52
N PRO A 63 5.43 -11.61 7.60
CA PRO A 63 5.70 -11.31 6.19
C PRO A 63 4.55 -10.55 5.53
N VAL A 64 3.30 -10.84 5.89
CA VAL A 64 2.14 -10.12 5.34
C VAL A 64 2.12 -8.65 5.80
N SER A 65 2.46 -8.38 7.05
CA SER A 65 2.58 -7.00 7.56
C SER A 65 3.68 -6.20 6.85
N VAL A 66 4.84 -6.82 6.60
CA VAL A 66 5.97 -6.19 5.90
C VAL A 66 5.60 -5.89 4.45
N LEU A 67 4.97 -6.84 3.75
CA LEU A 67 4.45 -6.64 2.39
C LEU A 67 3.48 -5.47 2.31
N MET A 68 2.60 -5.33 3.31
CA MET A 68 1.63 -4.25 3.36
C MET A 68 2.30 -2.88 3.51
N VAL A 69 3.30 -2.77 4.41
CA VAL A 69 4.10 -1.54 4.57
C VAL A 69 4.81 -1.17 3.26
N ILE A 70 5.49 -2.12 2.63
CA ILE A 70 6.18 -1.88 1.35
C ILE A 70 5.20 -1.40 0.27
N SER A 71 4.05 -2.06 0.16
CA SER A 71 3.03 -1.69 -0.83
C SER A 71 2.47 -0.28 -0.60
N SER A 72 2.28 0.11 0.67
CA SER A 72 1.79 1.45 1.03
C SER A 72 2.79 2.55 0.67
N VAL A 73 4.09 2.33 0.92
CA VAL A 73 5.16 3.29 0.58
C VAL A 73 5.27 3.46 -0.94
N LEU A 74 5.21 2.34 -1.69
CA LEU A 74 5.19 2.38 -3.16
C LEU A 74 3.98 3.15 -3.68
N LEU A 75 2.78 2.90 -3.14
CA LEU A 75 1.58 3.62 -3.56
C LEU A 75 1.68 5.14 -3.30
N LEU A 76 2.11 5.51 -2.09
CA LEU A 76 2.29 6.91 -1.69
C LEU A 76 3.33 7.63 -2.56
N SER A 77 4.45 6.97 -2.86
CA SER A 77 5.49 7.55 -3.73
C SER A 77 5.01 7.77 -5.16
N VAL A 78 4.26 6.84 -5.74
CA VAL A 78 3.67 7.02 -7.08
C VAL A 78 2.62 8.12 -7.10
N LEU A 79 1.75 8.17 -6.09
CA LEU A 79 0.76 9.25 -5.94
C LEU A 79 1.43 10.62 -5.82
N ALA A 80 2.51 10.73 -5.06
CA ALA A 80 3.27 11.97 -4.92
C ALA A 80 3.89 12.43 -6.25
N VAL A 81 4.41 11.50 -7.06
CA VAL A 81 4.95 11.82 -8.40
C VAL A 81 3.84 12.33 -9.31
N ILE A 82 2.68 11.68 -9.37
CA ILE A 82 1.56 12.12 -10.19
C ILE A 82 1.11 13.52 -9.75
N GLN A 83 0.98 13.74 -8.44
CA GLN A 83 0.57 15.03 -7.89
C GLN A 83 1.54 16.15 -8.26
N THR A 84 2.86 15.93 -8.16
CA THR A 84 3.85 16.94 -8.54
C THR A 84 3.80 17.29 -10.03
N ILE A 85 3.58 16.31 -10.91
CA ILE A 85 3.37 16.55 -12.36
C ILE A 85 2.12 17.40 -12.61
N VAL A 86 1.00 17.08 -11.96
CA VAL A 86 -0.25 17.85 -12.10
C VAL A 86 -0.06 19.29 -11.62
N TRP A 87 0.62 19.50 -10.49
CA TRP A 87 0.95 20.85 -10.02
C TRP A 87 1.85 21.62 -10.99
N ALA A 88 2.89 20.98 -11.53
CA ALA A 88 3.74 21.61 -12.54
C ALA A 88 2.95 22.03 -13.78
N PHE A 89 2.04 21.17 -14.25
CA PHE A 89 1.15 21.48 -15.37
C PHE A 89 0.20 22.65 -15.05
N LEU A 90 -0.39 22.68 -13.87
CA LEU A 90 -1.26 23.78 -13.43
C LEU A 90 -0.49 25.11 -13.35
N VAL A 91 0.76 25.09 -12.86
CA VAL A 91 1.62 26.29 -12.84
C VAL A 91 1.90 26.78 -14.27
N LEU A 92 2.22 25.88 -15.18
CA LEU A 92 2.39 26.21 -16.61
C LEU A 92 1.14 26.83 -17.22
N LEU A 93 -0.04 26.29 -16.88
CA LEU A 93 -1.32 26.72 -17.44
C LEU A 93 -1.81 28.05 -16.84
N THR A 94 -1.42 28.36 -15.59
CA THR A 94 -1.80 29.60 -14.89
C THR A 94 -0.81 30.74 -15.11
N ASN A 95 0.43 30.47 -15.52
CA ASN A 95 1.45 31.47 -15.83
C ASN A 95 1.96 31.44 -17.29
N PRO A 96 1.10 31.39 -18.32
CA PRO A 96 1.54 31.42 -19.71
C PRO A 96 2.24 32.75 -20.06
N ILE A 97 1.80 33.86 -19.43
CA ILE A 97 2.35 35.20 -19.64
C ILE A 97 3.78 35.31 -19.07
N GLY A 98 4.04 34.73 -17.88
CA GLY A 98 5.36 34.72 -17.27
C GLY A 98 6.37 33.92 -18.10
N ILE A 99 5.95 32.78 -18.64
CA ILE A 99 6.79 31.92 -19.50
C ILE A 99 7.04 32.61 -20.85
N PHE A 100 6.03 33.24 -21.44
CA PHE A 100 6.17 33.98 -22.70
C PHE A 100 7.07 35.21 -22.55
N ALA A 101 6.93 35.97 -21.46
CA ALA A 101 7.81 37.10 -21.16
C ALA A 101 9.27 36.66 -20.97
N LEU A 102 9.51 35.55 -20.27
CA LEU A 102 10.85 34.99 -20.11
C LEU A 102 11.44 34.50 -21.45
N ALA A 103 10.63 33.88 -22.30
CA ALA A 103 11.04 33.43 -23.63
C ALA A 103 11.41 34.62 -24.53
N VAL A 104 10.62 35.69 -24.52
CA VAL A 104 10.91 36.92 -25.29
C VAL A 104 12.21 37.57 -24.81
N VAL A 105 12.42 37.67 -23.48
CA VAL A 105 13.67 38.21 -22.93
C VAL A 105 14.87 37.34 -23.32
N CYS A 106 14.76 36.01 -23.24
CA CYS A 106 15.83 35.09 -23.64
C CYS A 106 16.22 35.23 -25.11
N VAL A 107 15.23 35.33 -26.01
CA VAL A 107 15.46 35.54 -27.44
C VAL A 107 16.13 36.89 -27.70
N LEU A 108 15.66 37.96 -27.04
CA LEU A 108 16.26 39.30 -27.16
C LEU A 108 17.69 39.36 -26.61
N THR A 109 18.01 38.59 -25.57
CA THR A 109 19.38 38.50 -25.04
C THR A 109 20.30 37.68 -25.94
N MET A 110 19.80 36.63 -26.61
CA MET A 110 20.57 35.84 -27.58
C MET A 110 20.84 36.59 -28.89
N GLN A 111 20.00 37.55 -29.27
CA GLN A 111 20.20 38.39 -30.47
C GLN A 111 21.15 39.57 -30.26
N ASN A 112 21.43 39.94 -29.00
CA ASN A 112 22.33 41.05 -28.66
C ASN A 112 23.75 40.58 -28.25
N TYR A 113 24.08 39.31 -28.50
CA TYR A 113 25.42 38.73 -28.50
C TYR A 113 25.78 38.25 -29.91
#